data_AF-A0A839IWI6-F1
#
_entry.id   AF-A0A839IWI6-F1
#
_cell.length_a   1.000
_cell.length_b   1.000
_cell.length_c   1.000
_cell.angle_alpha   90.00
_cell.angle_beta   90.00
_cell.angle_gamma   90.00
#
_symmetry.space_group_name_H-M   'P 1'
#
loop_
_entity.id
_entity.type
_entity.pdbx_description
1 polymer ?
#
loop_
_entity_poly.entity_id
_entity_poly.type
_entity_poly.pdbx_seq_one_letter_code
_entity_poly.pdbx_strand_id
1 'polypeptide(L)'
;MANLQLAVKGEYFDAMIRGEKTEEYRLFNDYWKKRLINFKDSGQIGRKYERLIITKGYPKKDDKSRRIDIPYDGWTVKTITH
;
A
#
# COMPACT_ATOMS: atom_id res chain seq x y z
N MET A 1 -16.40 -2.38 -2.23
CA MET A 1 -15.14 -1.62 -2.38
C MET A 1 -13.95 -2.56 -2.23
N ALA A 2 -12.75 -2.18 -2.68
CA ALA A 2 -11.59 -3.06 -2.70
C ALA A 2 -10.62 -2.77 -1.55
N ASN A 3 -9.80 -3.77 -1.19
CA ASN A 3 -8.67 -3.59 -0.27
C ASN A 3 -7.38 -3.42 -1.08
N LEU A 4 -6.53 -2.48 -0.67
CA LEU A 4 -5.18 -2.36 -1.19
C LEU A 4 -4.27 -3.26 -0.35
N GLN A 5 -3.93 -4.44 -0.86
CA GLN A 5 -2.99 -5.33 -0.17
C GLN A 5 -1.57 -5.19 -0.72
N LEU A 6 -0.61 -4.95 0.18
CA LEU A 6 0.82 -4.81 -0.13
C LEU A 6 1.65 -5.76 0.74
N ALA A 7 2.35 -6.69 0.09
CA ALA A 7 3.38 -7.48 0.77
C ALA A 7 4.69 -6.67 0.82
N VAL A 8 5.31 -6.63 2.00
CA VAL A 8 6.57 -5.92 2.25
C VAL A 8 7.62 -6.87 2.83
N LYS A 9 8.89 -6.44 2.76
CA LYS A 9 9.98 -7.12 3.46
C LYS A 9 9.76 -7.07 4.97
N GLY A 10 10.31 -8.08 5.67
CA GLY A 10 10.17 -8.21 7.12
C GLY A 10 10.66 -6.98 7.88
N GLU A 11 11.82 -6.45 7.50
CA GLU A 11 12.43 -5.27 8.13
C GLU A 11 11.49 -4.04 8.10
N TYR A 12 10.81 -3.79 6.97
CA TYR A 12 9.90 -2.67 6.82
C TYR A 12 8.60 -2.88 7.58
N PHE A 13 8.08 -4.11 7.59
CA PHE A 13 6.92 -4.45 8.39
C PHE A 13 7.19 -4.21 9.87
N ASP A 14 8.32 -4.71 10.37
CA ASP A 14 8.68 -4.58 11.78
C ASP A 14 8.93 -3.09 12.13
N ALA A 15 9.51 -2.30 11.23
CA ALA A 15 9.64 -0.85 11.39
C ALA A 15 8.27 -0.12 11.44
N MET A 16 7.27 -0.58 10.66
CA MET A 16 5.91 -0.05 10.73
C MET A 16 5.23 -0.39 12.06
N ILE A 17 5.39 -1.62 12.55
CA ILE A 17 4.87 -2.05 13.86
C ILE A 17 5.49 -1.22 15.00
N ARG A 18 6.79 -0.89 14.90
CA ARG A 18 7.48 -0.01 15.86
C ARG A 18 7.13 1.48 15.70
N GLY A 19 6.42 1.87 14.64
CA GLY A 19 6.10 3.28 14.34
C GLY A 19 7.25 4.08 13.74
N GLU A 20 8.39 3.45 13.46
CA GLU A 20 9.57 4.09 12.83
C GLU A 20 9.36 4.38 11.35
N LYS A 21 8.50 3.58 10.69
CA LYS A 21 8.13 3.73 9.29
C LYS A 21 6.63 3.94 9.17
N THR A 22 6.21 5.14 8.82
CA THR A 22 4.79 5.51 8.72
C THR A 22 4.23 5.45 7.30
N GLU A 23 5.10 5.36 6.28
CA GLU A 23 4.72 5.37 4.87
C GLU A 23 5.30 4.19 4.10
N GLU A 24 4.51 3.62 3.19
CA GLU A 24 4.98 2.59 2.23
C GLU A 24 5.22 3.23 0.86
N TYR A 25 6.42 3.02 0.31
CA TYR A 25 6.82 3.59 -0.97
C TYR A 25 6.72 2.57 -2.08
N ARG A 26 6.16 2.97 -3.21
CA ARG A 26 6.10 2.16 -4.43
C ARG A 26 6.58 2.98 -5.60
N LEU A 27 7.32 2.33 -6.51
CA LEU A 27 7.84 2.98 -7.70
C LEU A 27 6.69 3.61 -8.50
N PHE A 28 6.85 4.87 -8.88
CA PHE A 28 5.84 5.61 -9.64
C PHE A 28 5.82 5.20 -11.13
N ASN A 29 5.38 3.97 -11.39
CA ASN A 29 5.29 3.37 -12.72
C ASN A 29 3.84 3.14 -13.16
N ASP A 30 3.64 2.76 -14.42
CA ASP A 30 2.30 2.62 -15.01
C ASP A 30 1.45 1.55 -14.33
N TYR A 31 2.07 0.53 -13.72
CA TYR A 31 1.36 -0.45 -12.91
C TYR A 31 0.69 0.19 -11.69
N TRP A 32 1.42 1.03 -10.93
CA TRP A 32 0.87 1.74 -9.78
C TRP A 32 -0.08 2.86 -10.18
N LYS A 33 0.23 3.58 -11.26
CA LYS A 33 -0.65 4.62 -11.79
C LYS A 33 -2.04 4.06 -12.11
N LYS A 34 -2.13 2.94 -12.83
CA LYS A 34 -3.42 2.28 -13.13
C LYS A 34 -4.22 1.84 -11.89
N ARG A 35 -3.54 1.57 -10.78
CA ARG A 35 -4.18 1.11 -9.54
C ARG A 35 -4.64 2.24 -8.65
N LEU A 36 -3.88 3.33 -8.59
CA LEU A 36 -4.04 4.42 -7.61
C LEU A 36 -4.58 5.72 -8.21
N ILE A 37 -4.31 5.98 -9.49
CA ILE A 37 -4.62 7.26 -10.14
C ILE A 37 -5.91 7.14 -10.93
N ASN A 38 -6.81 8.10 -10.73
CA ASN A 38 -7.89 8.38 -11.67
C ASN A 38 -7.31 9.16 -12.84
N PHE A 39 -7.33 8.57 -14.03
CA PHE A 39 -7.01 9.31 -15.24
C PHE A 39 -8.27 10.10 -15.63
N LYS A 40 -8.34 11.38 -15.22
CA LYS A 40 -9.50 12.26 -15.45
C LYS A 40 -9.88 12.33 -16.94
N ASP A 41 -8.88 12.23 -17.82
CA ASP A 41 -9.07 12.42 -19.26
C ASP A 41 -9.36 11.12 -20.03
N SER A 42 -9.28 9.95 -19.38
CA SER A 42 -9.56 8.65 -20.02
C SER A 42 -10.94 8.08 -19.69
N GLY A 43 -11.73 8.77 -18.85
CA GLY A 43 -12.95 8.23 -18.27
C GLY A 43 -12.71 7.08 -17.27
N GLN A 44 -11.45 6.74 -16.98
CA GLN A 44 -11.10 5.62 -16.11
C GLN A 44 -10.81 6.09 -14.68
N ILE A 45 -11.74 5.77 -13.78
CA ILE A 45 -11.57 5.91 -12.34
C ILE A 45 -10.65 4.76 -11.89
N GLY A 46 -9.46 5.10 -11.38
CA GLY A 46 -8.60 4.20 -10.62
C GLY A 46 -9.34 3.58 -9.44
N ARG A 47 -8.81 2.50 -8.88
CA ARG A 47 -9.57 1.75 -7.87
C ARG A 47 -9.74 2.57 -6.59
N LYS A 48 -10.98 2.66 -6.11
CA LYS A 48 -11.29 3.14 -4.77
C LYS A 48 -11.00 2.03 -3.75
N TYR A 49 -10.17 2.34 -2.77
CA TYR A 49 -9.85 1.45 -1.66
C TYR A 49 -10.41 2.02 -0.36
N GLU A 50 -10.93 1.14 0.49
CA GLU A 50 -11.37 1.50 1.84
C GLU A 50 -10.33 1.14 2.89
N ARG A 51 -9.56 0.08 2.64
CA ARG A 51 -8.60 -0.47 3.59
C ARG A 51 -7.23 -0.68 2.95
N LEU A 52 -6.19 -0.41 3.72
CA LEU A 52 -4.81 -0.75 3.43
C LEU A 52 -4.42 -1.96 4.27
N ILE A 53 -4.07 -3.06 3.60
CA ILE A 53 -3.58 -4.27 4.24
C ILE A 53 -2.11 -4.44 3.92
N ILE A 54 -1.24 -4.26 4.91
CA ILE A 54 0.19 -4.54 4.79
C ILE A 54 0.47 -5.93 5.35
N THR A 55 1.20 -6.76 4.62
CA THR A 55 1.58 -8.11 5.07
C THR A 55 3.09 -8.29 5.16
N LYS A 56 3.55 -8.96 6.24
CA LYS A 56 4.95 -9.40 6.37
C LYS A 56 5.17 -10.58 5.44
N GLY A 57 5.59 -10.35 4.19
CA GLY A 57 5.62 -11.39 3.14
C GLY A 57 4.22 -11.94 2.83
N TYR A 58 4.10 -13.27 2.69
CA TYR A 58 2.85 -13.97 2.36
C TYR A 58 2.38 -14.84 3.53
N PRO A 59 1.76 -14.26 4.57
CA PRO A 59 1.27 -15.02 5.71
C PRO A 59 0.08 -15.89 5.33
N LYS A 60 -0.15 -16.95 6.13
CA LYS A 60 -1.39 -17.73 6.07
C LYS A 60 -2.60 -16.81 6.35
N LYS A 61 -3.80 -17.29 6.02
CA LYS A 61 -5.04 -16.50 6.13
C LYS A 61 -5.34 -16.10 7.58
N ASP A 62 -5.06 -17.00 8.50
CA ASP A 62 -5.30 -16.93 9.95
C ASP A 62 -4.18 -16.23 10.73
N ASP A 63 -3.00 -16.06 10.14
CA ASP A 63 -1.89 -15.34 10.77
C ASP A 63 -2.13 -13.82 10.73
N LYS A 64 -2.81 -13.34 11.77
CA LYS A 64 -3.08 -11.92 12.00
C LYS A 64 -1.85 -11.15 12.50
N SER A 65 -0.89 -11.83 13.13
CA SER A 65 0.33 -11.19 13.67
C SER A 65 1.19 -10.55 12.59
N ARG A 66 1.08 -11.06 11.35
CA ARG A 66 1.81 -10.62 10.17
C ARG A 66 0.99 -9.74 9.24
N ARG A 67 -0.08 -9.11 9.76
CA ARG A 67 -1.00 -8.25 9.01
C ARG A 67 -1.26 -6.96 9.76
N ILE A 68 -1.05 -5.84 9.10
CA ILE A 68 -1.55 -4.52 9.51
C ILE A 68 -2.77 -4.25 8.62
N ASP A 69 -3.90 -3.93 9.24
CA ASP A 69 -5.14 -3.67 8.53
C ASP A 69 -5.76 -2.37 9.04
N ILE A 70 -5.66 -1.30 8.24
CA ILE A 70 -6.04 0.07 8.61
C ILE A 70 -6.89 0.74 7.52
N PRO A 71 -7.64 1.82 7.84
CA PRO A 71 -8.29 2.64 6.83
C PRO A 71 -7.30 3.14 5.78
N TYR A 72 -7.72 3.15 4.52
CA TYR A 72 -6.92 3.70 3.44
C TYR A 72 -6.97 5.22 3.45
N ASP A 73 -5.79 5.86 3.58
CA ASP A 73 -5.66 7.33 3.69
C ASP A 73 -5.12 7.99 2.41
N GLY A 74 -5.18 7.29 1.28
CA GLY A 74 -4.75 7.84 -0.02
C GLY A 74 -3.27 7.59 -0.35
N TRP A 75 -2.72 8.43 -1.21
CA TRP A 75 -1.35 8.34 -1.73
C TRP A 75 -0.82 9.72 -2.13
N THR A 76 0.50 9.87 -2.13
CA THR A 76 1.20 11.07 -2.61
C THR A 76 2.42 10.69 -3.44
N VAL A 77 2.80 11.49 -4.44
CA VAL A 77 4.07 11.32 -5.15
C VAL A 77 5.20 11.98 -4.36
N LYS A 78 6.29 11.25 -4.15
CA LYS A 78 7.51 11.76 -3.52
C LYS A 78 8.73 11.42 -4.36
N THR A 79 9.66 12.37 -4.48
CA THR A 79 10.99 12.14 -5.04
C THR A 79 11.91 11.72 -3.88
N ILE A 80 12.56 10.56 -4.01
CA ILE A 80 13.50 10.04 -3.01
C ILE A 80 14.90 10.17 -3.58
N THR A 81 15.79 10.82 -2.84
CA THR A 81 17.22 10.90 -3.14
C THR A 81 17.95 9.90 -2.23
N HIS A 82 18.84 9.10 -2.78
CA HIS A 82 19.68 8.16 -2.05
C HIS A 82 21.08 8.73 -1.82
#